data_AF-A0A2P0QL46-F1
#
_entry.id   AF-A0A2P0QL46-F1
#
_cell.length_a   1.000
_cell.length_b   1.000
_cell.length_c   1.000
_cell.angle_alpha   90.00
_cell.angle_beta   90.00
_cell.angle_gamma   90.00
#
_symmetry.space_group_name_H-M   'P 1'
#
loop_
_entity.id
_entity.type
_entity.pdbx_description
1 polymer ?
#
loop_
_entity_poly.entity_id
_entity_poly.type
_entity_poly.pdbx_seq_one_letter_code
_entity_poly.pdbx_strand_id
1 'polypeptide(L)'
;ATEAMEASIKCEIPKDAVMLRHILQLANRCHSIALHDILILPDFYLPGTEVKINPFTAEEPVRTVAKRIQRLREISQTIGQISGGEAIHPSNTRVGGMYRNCSELAKTK
;
A
#
# COMPACT_ATOMS: atom_id res chain seq x y z
N ALA A 1 15.10 -7.88 0.13
CA ALA A 1 16.55 -7.71 0.38
C ALA A 1 16.90 -8.00 1.83
N THR A 2 16.34 -7.25 2.79
CA THR A 2 16.62 -7.42 4.24
C THR A 2 16.47 -8.84 4.75
N GLU A 3 15.34 -9.51 4.46
CA GLU A 3 15.06 -10.86 4.95
C GLU A 3 16.02 -11.91 4.38
N ALA A 4 16.54 -11.70 3.17
CA ALA A 4 17.57 -12.58 2.60
C ALA A 4 18.91 -12.45 3.36
N MET A 5 19.26 -11.24 3.79
CA MET A 5 20.45 -11.02 4.64
C MET A 5 20.25 -11.66 6.01
N GLU A 6 19.07 -11.51 6.62
CA GLU A 6 18.71 -12.13 7.90
C GLU A 6 18.74 -13.66 7.82
N ALA A 7 18.20 -14.25 6.75
CA ALA A 7 18.25 -15.69 6.53
C ALA A 7 19.70 -16.19 6.40
N SER A 8 20.56 -15.47 5.67
CA SER A 8 21.96 -15.82 5.48
C SER A 8 22.74 -15.88 6.79
N ILE A 9 22.54 -14.88 7.67
CA ILE A 9 23.21 -14.79 8.97
C ILE A 9 22.43 -15.50 10.10
N LYS A 10 21.31 -16.16 9.79
CA LYS A 10 20.41 -16.82 10.75
C LYS A 10 19.92 -15.88 11.86
N CYS A 11 19.61 -14.63 11.51
CA CYS A 11 19.05 -13.64 12.42
C CYS A 11 17.53 -13.82 12.53
N GLU A 12 17.07 -14.32 13.67
CA GLU A 12 15.66 -14.25 14.05
C GLU A 12 15.31 -12.85 14.55
N ILE A 13 14.22 -12.29 14.04
CA ILE A 13 13.76 -10.94 14.40
C ILE A 13 12.63 -10.98 15.43
N PRO A 14 12.43 -9.91 16.23
CA PRO A 14 11.33 -9.84 17.19
C PRO A 14 9.95 -9.97 16.53
N LYS A 15 8.98 -10.60 17.23
CA LYS A 15 7.61 -10.80 16.73
C LYS A 15 6.92 -9.49 16.30
N ASP A 16 7.11 -8.42 17.07
CA ASP A 16 6.53 -7.11 16.74
C ASP A 16 7.09 -6.53 15.44
N ALA A 17 8.36 -6.79 15.14
CA ALA A 17 8.98 -6.39 13.87
C ALA A 17 8.37 -7.15 12.69
N VAL A 18 8.09 -8.45 12.85
CA VAL A 18 7.38 -9.25 11.84
C VAL A 18 5.99 -8.66 11.58
N MET A 19 5.25 -8.31 12.64
CA MET A 19 3.92 -7.73 12.51
C MET A 19 3.94 -6.39 11.76
N LEU A 20 4.88 -5.50 12.06
CA LEU A 20 5.03 -4.23 11.34
C LEU A 20 5.40 -4.43 9.87
N ARG A 21 6.27 -5.39 9.55
CA ARG A 21 6.59 -5.73 8.14
C ARG A 21 5.37 -6.26 7.40
N HIS A 22 4.54 -7.06 8.05
CA HIS A 22 3.28 -7.53 7.46
C HIS A 22 2.28 -6.39 7.22
N ILE A 23 2.11 -5.48 8.18
CA ILE A 23 1.27 -4.29 8.00
C ILE A 23 1.75 -3.45 6.81
N LEU A 24 3.06 -3.18 6.73
CA LEU A 24 3.68 -2.45 5.63
C LEU A 24 3.42 -3.14 4.28
N GLN A 25 3.59 -4.46 4.21
CA GLN A 25 3.39 -5.24 2.99
C GLN A 25 1.93 -5.23 2.53
N LEU A 26 0.97 -5.34 3.45
CA LEU A 26 -0.46 -5.32 3.14
C LEU A 26 -0.91 -3.95 2.65
N ALA A 27 -0.43 -2.89 3.31
CA ALA A 27 -0.64 -1.51 2.88
C ALA A 27 -0.12 -1.27 1.45
N ASN A 28 1.13 -1.68 1.17
CA ASN A 28 1.72 -1.54 -0.16
C ASN A 28 0.92 -2.31 -1.23
N ARG A 29 0.48 -3.54 -0.92
CA ARG A 29 -0.35 -4.36 -1.82
C ARG A 29 -1.67 -3.66 -2.16
N CYS A 30 -2.37 -3.12 -1.16
CA CYS A 30 -3.63 -2.40 -1.37
C CYS A 30 -3.43 -1.18 -2.29
N HIS A 31 -2.41 -0.36 -2.01
CA HIS A 31 -2.06 0.79 -2.84
C HIS A 31 -1.72 0.40 -4.28
N SER A 32 -0.95 -0.68 -4.47
CA SER A 32 -0.47 -1.11 -5.78
C SER A 32 -1.60 -1.67 -6.65
N ILE A 33 -2.49 -2.49 -6.07
CA ILE A 33 -3.69 -2.98 -6.76
C ILE A 33 -4.59 -1.81 -7.17
N ALA A 34 -4.86 -0.89 -6.25
CA ALA A 34 -5.68 0.29 -6.54
C ALA A 34 -5.05 1.20 -7.62
N LEU A 35 -3.72 1.29 -7.68
CA LEU A 35 -3.04 1.97 -8.79
C LEU A 35 -3.23 1.22 -10.12
N HIS A 36 -3.12 -0.10 -10.09
CA HIS A 36 -3.27 -0.93 -11.28
C HIS A 36 -4.68 -0.82 -11.87
N ASP A 37 -5.72 -0.65 -11.05
CA ASP A 37 -7.09 -0.37 -11.53
C ASP A 37 -7.13 0.85 -12.47
N ILE A 38 -6.41 1.94 -12.14
CA ILE A 38 -6.34 3.14 -13.01
C ILE A 38 -5.71 2.80 -14.37
N LEU A 39 -4.75 1.86 -14.39
CA LEU A 39 -4.02 1.49 -15.60
C LEU A 39 -4.83 0.59 -16.53
N ILE A 40 -5.69 -0.27 -15.98
CA ILE A 40 -6.46 -1.26 -16.76
C ILE A 40 -7.87 -0.78 -17.12
N LEU A 41 -8.45 0.16 -16.36
CA LEU A 41 -9.79 0.68 -16.65
C LEU A 41 -9.96 1.21 -18.09
N PRO A 42 -8.98 1.89 -18.72
CA PRO A 42 -9.06 2.32 -20.12
C PRO A 42 -9.34 1.20 -21.14
N ASP A 43 -9.04 -0.06 -20.79
CA ASP A 43 -9.30 -1.22 -21.65
C ASP A 43 -10.67 -1.87 -21.39
N PHE A 44 -11.38 -1.46 -20.33
CA PHE A 44 -12.70 -1.96 -19.98
C PHE A 44 -13.81 -1.03 -20.47
N TYR A 45 -14.99 -1.63 -20.61
CA TYR A 45 -16.22 -0.94 -20.98
C TYR A 45 -17.05 -0.65 -19.74
N LEU A 46 -17.78 0.47 -19.74
CA LEU A 46 -18.87 0.68 -18.80
C LEU A 46 -19.88 -0.47 -19.01
N PRO A 47 -20.28 -1.20 -17.95
CA PRO A 47 -21.08 -2.40 -18.09
C PRO A 47 -22.36 -2.17 -18.90
N GLY A 48 -22.59 -3.00 -19.92
CA GLY A 48 -23.76 -2.91 -20.80
C GLY A 48 -23.67 -1.84 -21.89
N THR A 49 -22.49 -1.26 -22.13
CA THR A 49 -22.28 -0.22 -23.16
C THR A 49 -21.02 -0.47 -23.98
N GLU A 50 -20.92 0.18 -25.14
CA GLU A 50 -19.69 0.24 -25.95
C GLU A 50 -18.76 1.43 -25.55
N VAL A 51 -19.01 2.05 -24.39
CA VAL A 51 -18.23 3.18 -23.89
C VAL A 51 -17.05 2.67 -23.05
N LYS A 52 -15.82 2.96 -23.46
CA LYS A 52 -14.62 2.68 -22.67
C LYS A 52 -14.51 3.59 -21.45
N ILE A 53 -13.92 3.09 -20.35
CA ILE A 53 -13.76 3.86 -19.12
C ILE A 53 -12.54 4.78 -19.20
N ASN A 54 -12.74 6.10 -19.19
CA ASN A 54 -11.66 7.07 -19.03
C ASN A 54 -11.52 7.47 -17.55
N PRO A 55 -10.54 6.97 -16.77
CA PRO A 55 -10.41 7.28 -15.34
C PRO A 55 -10.07 8.74 -15.04
N PHE A 56 -9.74 9.55 -16.06
CA PHE A 56 -9.44 10.97 -15.93
C PHE A 56 -10.66 11.87 -16.19
N THR A 57 -11.81 11.31 -16.61
CA THR A 57 -13.03 12.08 -16.85
C THR A 57 -13.59 12.67 -15.55
N ALA A 58 -14.27 13.82 -15.67
CA ALA A 58 -15.04 14.41 -14.58
C ALA A 58 -16.47 13.86 -14.49
N GLU A 59 -16.90 13.05 -15.45
CA GLU A 59 -18.25 12.53 -15.57
C GLU A 59 -18.53 11.33 -14.65
N GLU A 60 -19.77 11.21 -14.21
CA GLU A 60 -20.24 10.05 -13.45
C GLU A 60 -20.59 8.88 -14.39
N PRO A 61 -20.42 7.61 -13.94
CA PRO A 61 -20.03 7.18 -12.60
C PRO A 61 -18.51 7.12 -12.37
N VAL A 62 -17.70 7.36 -13.41
CA VAL A 62 -16.25 7.14 -13.39
C VAL A 62 -15.56 8.05 -12.38
N ARG A 63 -16.03 9.30 -12.24
CA ARG A 63 -15.50 10.26 -11.26
C ARG A 63 -15.62 9.76 -9.82
N THR A 64 -16.75 9.19 -9.42
CA THR A 64 -16.92 8.61 -8.08
C THR A 64 -15.99 7.41 -7.87
N VAL A 65 -15.81 6.55 -8.88
CA VAL A 65 -14.88 5.42 -8.82
C VAL A 65 -13.42 5.90 -8.67
N ALA A 66 -13.01 6.90 -9.44
CA ALA A 66 -11.66 7.47 -9.36
C ALA A 66 -11.36 8.06 -7.97
N LYS A 67 -12.31 8.79 -7.37
CA LYS A 67 -12.18 9.31 -5.99
C LYS A 67 -12.03 8.20 -4.96
N ARG A 68 -12.78 7.09 -5.10
CA ARG A 68 -12.66 5.93 -4.22
C ARG A 68 -11.27 5.29 -4.33
N ILE A 69 -10.76 5.10 -5.54
CA ILE A 69 -9.40 4.57 -5.77
C ILE A 69 -8.35 5.49 -5.14
N GLN A 70 -8.45 6.80 -5.35
CA GLN A 70 -7.53 7.78 -4.76
C GLN A 70 -7.51 7.70 -3.23
N ARG A 71 -8.68 7.61 -2.60
CA ARG A 71 -8.78 7.50 -1.14
C ARG A 71 -8.23 6.17 -0.61
N LEU A 72 -8.46 5.06 -1.30
CA LEU A 72 -7.86 3.76 -0.95
C LEU A 72 -6.33 3.84 -0.97
N ARG A 73 -5.76 4.46 -2.01
CA ARG A 73 -4.31 4.66 -2.13
C ARG A 73 -3.78 5.58 -1.04
N GLU A 74 -4.48 6.67 -0.74
CA GLU A 74 -4.09 7.60 0.31
C GLU A 74 -3.99 6.91 1.68
N ILE A 75 -5.06 6.21 2.10
CA ILE A 75 -5.10 5.46 3.37
C ILE A 75 -3.97 4.44 3.42
N SER A 76 -3.81 3.67 2.34
CA SER A 76 -2.78 2.63 2.24
C SER A 76 -1.37 3.22 2.35
N GLN A 77 -1.09 4.33 1.67
CA GLN A 77 0.20 5.00 1.76
C GLN A 77 0.45 5.61 3.14
N THR A 78 -0.59 6.14 3.82
CA THR A 78 -0.48 6.59 5.20
C THR A 78 -0.11 5.45 6.15
N ILE A 79 -0.75 4.28 6.02
CA ILE A 79 -0.39 3.09 6.81
C ILE A 79 1.05 2.66 6.50
N GLY A 80 1.45 2.66 5.23
CA GLY A 80 2.81 2.37 4.79
C GLY A 80 3.84 3.33 5.38
N GLN A 81 3.54 4.63 5.44
CA GLN A 81 4.40 5.62 6.07
C GLN A 81 4.53 5.42 7.59
N ILE A 82 3.43 5.12 8.28
CA ILE A 82 3.44 4.91 9.74
C ILE A 82 4.22 3.64 10.10
N SER A 83 3.99 2.54 9.41
CA SER A 83 4.62 1.24 9.70
C SER A 83 6.06 1.15 9.16
N GLY A 84 6.30 1.70 7.97
CA GLY A 84 7.55 1.61 7.22
C GLY A 84 8.44 2.85 7.30
N GLY A 85 8.03 3.92 7.98
CA GLY A 85 8.75 5.19 8.08
C GLY A 85 8.58 6.09 6.85
N GLU A 86 8.51 5.51 5.66
CA GLU A 86 8.23 6.17 4.38
C GLU A 86 7.33 5.27 3.52
N ALA A 87 6.42 5.87 2.76
CA ALA A 87 5.50 5.13 1.90
C ALA A 87 6.17 4.66 0.58
N ILE A 88 7.17 5.40 0.11
CA ILE A 88 8.01 5.08 -1.04
C ILE A 88 9.44 4.98 -0.51
N HIS A 89 10.10 3.85 -0.74
CA HIS A 89 11.38 3.50 -0.13
C HIS A 89 11.34 3.48 1.41
N PRO A 90 10.63 2.51 2.03
CA PRO A 90 10.47 2.44 3.48
C PRO A 90 11.80 2.45 4.25
N SER A 91 11.96 3.41 5.16
CA SER A 91 13.19 3.66 5.93
C SER A 91 13.27 2.92 7.27
N ASN A 92 12.14 2.39 7.76
CA ASN A 92 12.06 1.76 9.08
C ASN A 92 12.59 0.31 9.07
N THR A 93 12.65 -0.35 7.91
CA THR A 93 13.16 -1.73 7.81
C THR A 93 14.69 -1.76 7.91
N ARG A 94 15.23 -2.65 8.75
CA ARG A 94 16.68 -2.90 8.87
C ARG A 94 16.96 -4.39 9.05
N VAL A 95 18.19 -4.82 8.79
CA VAL A 95 18.64 -6.17 9.20
C VAL A 95 18.52 -6.28 10.72
N GLY A 96 17.80 -7.28 11.19
CA GLY A 96 17.46 -7.51 12.59
C GLY A 96 16.08 -7.00 13.03
N GLY A 97 15.27 -6.43 12.13
CA GLY A 97 13.89 -6.03 12.44
C GLY A 97 13.49 -4.66 11.88
N MET A 98 13.05 -3.76 12.77
CA MET A 98 12.61 -2.39 12.47
C MET A 98 13.36 -1.38 13.35
N TYR A 99 13.61 -0.15 12.89
CA TYR A 99 14.24 0.90 13.71
C TYR A 99 13.34 1.37 14.86
N ARG A 100 12.03 1.46 14.62
CA ARG A 100 11.04 2.00 15.57
C ARG A 100 9.76 1.16 15.55
N ASN A 101 9.15 1.02 16.72
CA ASN A 101 7.79 0.52 16.86
C ASN A 101 6.77 1.67 16.72
N CYS A 102 5.49 1.36 16.50
CA CYS A 102 4.42 2.36 16.48
C CYS A 102 4.10 2.87 17.89
N SER A 103 3.76 4.16 18.02
CA SER A 103 3.20 4.71 19.25
C SER A 103 1.78 4.20 19.46
N GLU A 104 1.24 4.30 20.69
CA GLU A 104 -0.15 3.91 20.97
C GLU A 104 -1.15 4.68 20.12
N LEU A 105 -0.94 5.99 19.91
CA LEU A 105 -1.78 6.80 19.02
C LEU A 105 -1.77 6.30 17.57
N ALA A 106 -0.63 5.80 17.09
CA ALA A 106 -0.51 5.28 15.74
C ALA A 106 -1.25 3.95 15.55
N LYS A 107 -1.53 3.21 16.63
CA LYS A 107 -2.30 1.96 16.59
C LYS A 107 -3.82 2.21 16.52
N THR A 108 -4.29 3.37 16.97
CA THR A 108 -5.72 3.69 17.10
C THR A 108 -6.27 4.64 16.04
N LYS A 109 -5.42 5.15 15.13
CA LYS A 109 -5.82 6.00 14.00
C LYS A 109 -6.17 5.17 12.76
#